data_AF-A0A1Y3PNT9-F1
#
_entry.id   AF-A0A1Y3PNT9-F1
#
_cell.length_a   1.000
_cell.length_b   1.000
_cell.length_c   1.000
_cell.angle_alpha   90.00
_cell.angle_beta   90.00
_cell.angle_gamma   90.00
#
_symmetry.space_group_name_H-M   'P 1'
#
loop_
_entity.id
_entity.type
_entity.pdbx_description
1 polymer ?
#
loop_
_entity_poly.entity_id
_entity_poly.type
_entity_poly.pdbx_seq_one_letter_code
_entity_poly.pdbx_strand_id
1 'polypeptide(L)'
;MDFGFDRVLIAAGVLAVQFFFSTRNRAYWGAVIPVAYAACLTWMFANHRIESAMQYVLVLLTGLLFLFGEWRSGRIYYHKKRNKELNKMRASDL
;
A
#
# COMPACT_ATOMS: atom_id res chain seq x y z
N MET A 1 4.84 34.94 -1.83
CA MET A 1 5.55 33.84 -1.13
C MET A 1 4.56 33.28 -0.13
N ASP A 2 3.70 32.35 -0.55
CA ASP A 2 2.73 31.68 0.33
C ASP A 2 2.90 30.17 0.14
N PHE A 3 3.82 29.59 0.91
CA PHE A 3 4.26 28.19 0.84
C PHE A 3 3.69 27.34 2.00
N GLY A 4 2.61 27.81 2.63
CA GLY A 4 1.99 27.16 3.80
C GLY A 4 0.72 26.38 3.46
N PHE A 5 -0.17 26.98 2.66
CA PHE A 5 -1.52 26.44 2.43
C PHE A 5 -1.52 25.22 1.50
N ASP A 6 -0.64 25.23 0.51
CA ASP A 6 -0.35 24.13 -0.41
C ASP A 6 0.10 22.87 0.34
N ARG A 7 0.98 23.00 1.34
CA ARG A 7 1.45 21.88 2.16
C ARG A 7 0.37 21.29 3.06
N VAL A 8 -0.50 22.15 3.60
CA VAL A 8 -1.63 21.73 4.46
C VAL A 8 -2.68 20.98 3.64
N LEU A 9 -2.99 21.44 2.43
CA LEU A 9 -3.91 20.75 1.52
C LEU A 9 -3.36 19.39 1.08
N ILE A 10 -2.05 19.29 0.83
CA ILE A 10 -1.39 18.02 0.52
C ILE A 10 -1.44 17.08 1.73
N ALA A 11 -1.13 17.56 2.93
CA ALA A 11 -1.19 16.75 4.15
C ALA A 11 -2.62 16.26 4.46
N ALA A 12 -3.62 17.12 4.30
CA ALA A 12 -5.03 16.78 4.46
C ALA A 12 -5.50 15.77 3.40
N GLY A 13 -5.04 15.91 2.15
CA GLY A 13 -5.28 14.95 1.08
C GLY A 13 -4.67 13.57 1.39
N VAL A 14 -3.42 13.54 1.86
CA VAL A 14 -2.74 12.30 2.28
C VAL A 14 -3.46 11.65 3.46
N LEU A 15 -3.91 12.42 4.46
CA LEU A 15 -4.67 11.89 5.60
C LEU A 15 -6.07 11.40 5.19
N ALA A 16 -6.77 12.11 4.30
CA ALA A 16 -8.08 11.70 3.81
C ALA A 16 -7.97 10.40 2.98
N VAL A 17 -6.95 10.32 2.13
CA VAL A 17 -6.61 9.10 1.41
C VAL A 17 -6.25 8.01 2.43
N GLN A 18 -5.38 8.25 3.41
CA GLN A 18 -4.99 7.28 4.43
C GLN A 18 -6.15 6.84 5.35
N PHE A 19 -7.16 7.67 5.59
CA PHE A 19 -8.33 7.30 6.37
C PHE A 19 -9.28 6.44 5.53
N PHE A 20 -9.48 6.82 4.26
CA PHE A 20 -10.10 5.96 3.26
C PHE A 20 -9.35 4.62 3.19
N PHE A 21 -8.00 4.68 3.21
CA PHE A 21 -6.92 3.69 3.51
C PHE A 21 -7.37 2.45 4.32
N SER A 22 -8.05 2.77 5.41
CA SER A 22 -8.18 1.90 6.57
C SER A 22 -9.55 1.22 6.62
N THR A 23 -10.55 1.79 5.95
CA THR A 23 -11.95 1.40 6.17
C THR A 23 -12.45 0.29 5.25
N ARG A 24 -11.72 -0.16 4.20
CA ARG A 24 -12.31 -1.06 3.19
C ARG A 24 -11.59 -2.38 2.96
N ASN A 25 -12.39 -3.43 3.15
CA ASN A 25 -12.13 -4.87 3.03
C ASN A 25 -11.99 -5.42 1.58
N ARG A 26 -11.51 -4.64 0.60
CA ARG A 26 -11.49 -5.07 -0.82
C ARG A 26 -10.08 -5.40 -1.33
N ALA A 27 -9.96 -6.24 -2.37
CA ALA A 27 -8.65 -6.59 -2.95
C ALA A 27 -7.89 -5.37 -3.52
N TYR A 28 -8.62 -4.30 -3.86
CA TYR A 28 -8.08 -3.04 -4.42
C TYR A 28 -7.10 -2.30 -3.50
N TRP A 29 -7.10 -2.55 -2.19
CA TRP A 29 -6.17 -1.91 -1.25
C TRP A 29 -4.74 -2.41 -1.41
N GLY A 30 -4.57 -3.61 -1.96
CA GLY A 30 -3.27 -4.15 -2.31
C GLY A 30 -2.56 -3.38 -3.42
N ALA A 31 -3.30 -2.71 -4.30
CA ALA A 31 -2.73 -1.93 -5.40
C ALA A 31 -2.35 -0.51 -4.96
N VAL A 32 -2.96 0.02 -3.90
CA VAL A 32 -2.63 1.37 -3.44
C VAL A 32 -1.36 1.45 -2.63
N ILE A 33 -1.03 0.44 -1.83
CA ILE A 33 0.27 0.45 -1.13
C ILE A 33 1.43 0.60 -2.13
N PRO A 34 1.46 -0.13 -3.27
CA PRO A 34 2.40 0.10 -4.37
C PRO A 34 2.38 1.52 -4.94
N VAL A 35 1.18 2.09 -5.16
CA VAL A 35 1.00 3.43 -5.73
C VAL A 35 1.49 4.52 -4.76
N ALA A 36 1.17 4.40 -3.47
CA ALA A 36 1.65 5.30 -2.42
C ALA A 36 3.17 5.20 -2.23
N TYR A 37 3.72 3.99 -2.30
CA TYR A 37 5.17 3.76 -2.26
C TYR A 37 5.88 4.44 -3.43
N ALA A 38 5.35 4.28 -4.66
CA ALA A 38 5.89 4.94 -5.85
C ALA A 38 5.81 6.47 -5.72
N ALA A 39 4.67 7.03 -5.30
CA ALA A 39 4.50 8.48 -5.11
C ALA A 39 5.48 9.06 -4.08
N CYS A 40 5.69 8.39 -2.95
CA CYS A 40 6.68 8.78 -1.94
C CYS A 40 8.11 8.77 -2.49
N LEU A 41 8.48 7.72 -3.23
CA LEU A 41 9.80 7.63 -3.86
C LEU A 41 9.99 8.74 -4.90
N THR A 42 9.01 8.99 -5.75
CA THR A 42 9.06 10.05 -6.77
C THR A 42 9.17 11.43 -6.12
N TRP A 43 8.49 11.66 -5.00
CA TRP A 43 8.62 12.89 -4.22
C TRP A 43 10.03 13.05 -3.62
N MET A 44 10.63 11.99 -3.07
CA MET A 44 12.01 12.03 -2.55
C MET A 44 13.02 12.30 -3.67
N PHE A 45 12.82 11.73 -4.86
CA PHE A 45 13.64 12.00 -6.04
C PHE A 45 13.50 13.46 -6.51
N ALA A 46 12.28 13.99 -6.56
CA ALA A 46 12.01 15.37 -6.93
C ALA A 46 12.62 16.40 -5.96
N ASN A 47 12.78 16.05 -4.68
CA ASN A 47 13.47 16.88 -3.67
C ASN A 47 15.00 16.68 -3.66
N HIS A 48 15.57 16.02 -4.67
CA HIS A 48 17.01 15.70 -4.76
C HIS A 48 17.58 14.94 -3.55
N ARG A 49 16.75 14.22 -2.79
CA ARG A 49 17.22 13.33 -1.71
C ARG A 49 17.87 12.06 -2.25
N ILE A 50 17.65 11.74 -3.51
CA ILE A 50 18.25 10.61 -4.21
C ILE A 50 19.03 11.20 -5.39
N GLU A 51 20.34 11.21 -5.29
CA GLU A 51 21.23 11.87 -6.27
C GLU A 51 21.34 11.06 -7.57
N SER A 52 21.10 9.75 -7.52
CA SER A 52 21.24 8.85 -8.66
C SER A 52 19.90 8.25 -9.11
N ALA A 53 19.53 8.52 -10.36
CA ALA A 53 18.37 7.88 -11.00
C ALA A 53 18.47 6.35 -11.00
N MET A 54 19.68 5.80 -11.03
CA MET A 54 19.91 4.35 -10.96
C MET A 54 19.54 3.79 -9.58
N GLN A 55 19.93 4.48 -8.50
CA GLN A 55 19.53 4.08 -7.14
C GLN A 55 18.01 4.17 -6.95
N TYR A 56 17.37 5.22 -7.49
CA TYR A 56 15.92 5.36 -7.48
C TYR A 56 15.21 4.15 -8.13
N VAL A 57 15.63 3.77 -9.34
CA VAL A 57 15.00 2.65 -10.08
C VAL A 57 15.19 1.32 -9.35
N LEU A 58 16.38 1.07 -8.78
CA LEU A 58 16.66 -0.16 -8.04
C LEU A 58 15.81 -0.28 -6.77
N VAL A 59 15.68 0.80 -6.00
CA VAL A 59 14.86 0.82 -4.77
C VAL A 59 13.37 0.71 -5.10
N LEU A 60 12.92 1.35 -6.18
CA LEU A 60 11.54 1.26 -6.63
C LEU A 60 11.17 -0.17 -7.05
N LEU A 61 11.99 -0.80 -7.90
CA LEU A 61 11.76 -2.17 -8.37
C LEU A 61 11.79 -3.18 -7.20
N THR A 62 12.78 -3.06 -6.32
CA THR A 62 12.91 -3.96 -5.17
C THR A 62 11.71 -3.83 -4.24
N GLY A 63 11.33 -2.60 -3.87
CA GLY A 63 10.17 -2.37 -3.00
C GLY A 63 8.86 -2.85 -3.61
N LEU A 64 8.65 -2.63 -4.91
CA LEU A 64 7.46 -3.13 -5.61
C LEU A 64 7.38 -4.67 -5.56
N LEU A 65 8.48 -5.37 -5.87
CA LEU A 65 8.51 -6.83 -5.83
C LEU A 65 8.17 -7.38 -4.44
N PHE A 66 8.72 -6.77 -3.39
CA PHE A 66 8.41 -7.14 -2.00
C PHE A 66 6.94 -6.89 -1.66
N LEU A 67 6.40 -5.70 -1.99
CA LEU A 67 5.00 -5.37 -1.72
C LEU A 67 4.03 -6.33 -2.42
N PHE A 68 4.29 -6.68 -3.68
CA PHE A 68 3.47 -7.65 -4.41
C PHE A 68 3.57 -9.06 -3.81
N GLY A 69 4.77 -9.47 -3.38
CA GLY A 69 4.99 -10.75 -2.72
C GLY A 69 4.21 -10.88 -1.40
N GLU A 70 4.38 -9.90 -0.51
CA GLU A 70 3.69 -9.83 0.78
C GLU A 70 2.17 -9.80 0.61
N TRP A 71 1.67 -8.98 -0.33
CA TRP A 71 0.25 -8.90 -0.61
C TRP A 71 -0.33 -10.25 -1.08
N ARG A 72 0.36 -10.93 -2.00
CA ARG A 72 -0.07 -12.26 -2.49
C ARG A 72 -0.10 -13.28 -1.35
N SER A 73 0.92 -13.27 -0.48
CA SER A 73 1.00 -14.15 0.68
C SER A 73 -0.14 -13.90 1.68
N GLY A 74 -0.39 -12.63 2.03
CA GLY A 74 -1.48 -12.24 2.92
C GLY A 74 -2.87 -12.63 2.40
N ARG A 75 -3.09 -12.53 1.09
CA ARG A 75 -4.34 -13.00 0.45
C ARG A 75 -4.50 -14.51 0.57
N ILE A 76 -3.47 -15.29 0.26
CA ILE A 76 -3.50 -16.76 0.39
C ILE A 76 -3.84 -17.16 1.82
N TYR A 77 -3.21 -16.51 2.81
CA TYR A 77 -3.50 -16.76 4.22
C TYR A 77 -4.96 -16.44 4.59
N TYR A 78 -5.49 -15.29 4.17
CA TYR A 78 -6.88 -14.91 4.43
C TYR A 78 -7.88 -15.91 3.83
N HIS A 79 -7.65 -16.31 2.58
CA HIS A 79 -8.49 -17.31 1.90
C HIS A 79 -8.43 -18.66 2.63
N LYS A 80 -7.25 -19.10 3.08
CA LYS A 80 -7.08 -20.34 3.85
C LYS A 80 -7.80 -20.29 5.20
N LYS A 81 -7.69 -19.18 5.92
CA LYS A 81 -8.37 -18.97 7.21
C LYS A 81 -9.89 -19.02 7.03
N ARG A 82 -10.42 -18.30 6.04
CA ARG A 82 -11.86 -18.31 5.75
C ARG A 82 -12.38 -19.69 5.38
N ASN A 83 -11.62 -20.47 4.60
CA ASN A 83 -12.02 -21.83 4.23
C ASN A 83 -12.01 -22.78 5.44
N LYS A 84 -11.08 -22.57 6.38
CA LYS A 84 -11.02 -23.33 7.64
C LYS A 84 -12.23 -23.04 8.53
N GLU A 85 -12.62 -21.78 8.66
CA GLU A 85 -13.83 -21.38 9.40
C GLU A 85 -15.10 -21.96 8.76
N LEU A 86 -15.23 -21.90 7.43
CA LEU A 86 -16.35 -22.50 6.70
C LEU A 86 -16.45 -24.02 6.92
N ASN A 87 -15.32 -24.74 6.87
CA ASN A 87 -15.30 -26.18 7.14
C ASN A 87 -15.67 -26.51 8.59
N LYS A 88 -15.30 -25.66 9.55
CA LYS A 88 -15.67 -25.84 10.96
C LYS A 88 -17.17 -25.69 11.16
N MET A 89 -17.80 -24.71 10.51
CA MET A 89 -19.26 -24.56 10.53
C MET A 89 -19.96 -25.77 9.91
N ARG A 90 -19.49 -26.23 8.74
CA ARG A 90 -20.03 -27.42 8.06
C ARG A 90 -19.94 -28.71 8.88
N ALA A 91 -18.88 -28.88 9.65
CA ALA A 91 -18.67 -30.04 10.51
C ALA A 91 -19.49 -29.98 11.81
N SER A 92 -19.98 -28.81 12.20
CA SER A 92 -20.82 -28.63 13.39
C SER A 92 -22.32 -28.72 13.07
N ASP A 93 -22.69 -28.63 11.80
CA ASP A 93 -24.07 -28.80 11.30
C ASP A 93 -24.42 -30.28 10.98
N LEU A 94 -23.42 -31.17 10.92
CA LEU A 94 -23.58 -32.63 10.78
C LEU A 94 -23.62 -33.30 12.16
#